data_AF-A0A7W0TWZ7-F1
#
_entry.id   AF-A0A7W0TWZ7-F1
#
_cell.length_a   1.000
_cell.length_b   1.000
_cell.length_c   1.000
_cell.angle_alpha   90.00
_cell.angle_beta   90.00
_cell.angle_gamma   90.00
#
_symmetry.space_group_name_H-M   'P 1'
#
loop_
_entity.id
_entity.type
_entity.pdbx_description
1 polymer ?
#
loop_
_entity_poly.entity_id
_entity_poly.type
_entity_poly.pdbx_seq_one_letter_code
_entity_poly.pdbx_strand_id
1 'polypeptide(L)'
;MAQRNPILDDAELPEVDDPTWEEGRAMFDAEVQRLLGISGQEFLDRFDAGAYRGTEEDQVGQRINELIMLIPFARPTFIDDEGRYRRAD
;
A
#
# COMPACT_ATOMS: atom_id res chain seq x y z
N MET A 1 -8.48 21.29 26.20
CA MET A 1 -9.06 20.03 26.69
C MET A 1 -8.56 18.93 25.77
N ALA A 2 -7.54 18.16 26.16
CA ALA A 2 -7.08 17.03 25.36
C ALA A 2 -8.04 15.86 25.62
N GLN A 3 -8.73 15.41 24.58
CA GLN A 3 -9.53 14.18 24.66
C GLN A 3 -8.54 13.02 24.83
N ARG A 4 -8.47 12.48 26.04
CA ARG A 4 -7.66 11.30 26.32
C ARG A 4 -8.40 10.12 25.69
N ASN A 5 -7.92 9.64 24.54
CA ASN A 5 -8.45 8.39 23.98
C ASN A 5 -8.30 7.30 25.05
N PRO A 6 -9.39 6.64 25.46
CA PRO A 6 -9.29 5.52 26.37
C PRO A 6 -8.41 4.46 25.72
N ILE A 7 -7.46 3.91 26.48
CA ILE A 7 -6.80 2.67 26.10
C ILE A 7 -7.90 1.62 26.22
N LEU A 8 -8.43 1.17 25.08
CA LEU A 8 -9.36 0.04 25.02
C LEU A 8 -8.63 -1.18 25.59
N ASP A 9 -9.34 -2.02 26.33
CA ASP A 9 -8.78 -3.31 26.70
C ASP A 9 -8.64 -4.18 25.43
N ASP A 10 -7.71 -5.14 25.44
CA ASP A 10 -7.47 -6.01 24.27
C ASP A 10 -8.72 -6.84 23.89
N ALA A 11 -9.71 -6.97 24.79
CA ALA A 11 -10.95 -7.69 24.55
C ALA A 11 -12.03 -6.85 23.84
N GLU A 12 -11.84 -5.53 23.75
CA GLU A 12 -12.73 -4.57 23.09
C GLU A 12 -12.20 -4.09 21.72
N LEU A 13 -11.01 -4.53 21.30
CA LEU A 13 -10.48 -4.20 19.98
C LEU A 13 -11.19 -5.01 18.89
N PRO A 14 -11.54 -4.40 17.75
CA PRO A 14 -12.07 -5.15 16.61
C PRO A 14 -11.04 -6.17 16.13
N GLU A 15 -11.51 -7.32 15.66
CA GLU A 15 -10.68 -8.30 14.98
C GLU A 15 -10.07 -7.66 13.72
N VAL A 16 -8.75 -7.76 13.59
CA VAL A 16 -8.00 -7.25 12.43
C VAL A 16 -7.72 -8.45 11.53
N ASP A 17 -8.45 -8.55 10.43
CA ASP A 17 -8.19 -9.53 9.39
C ASP A 17 -7.17 -8.98 8.39
N ASP A 18 -6.11 -9.75 8.14
CA ASP A 18 -5.19 -9.48 7.04
C ASP A 18 -5.89 -9.74 5.71
N PRO A 19 -5.79 -8.82 4.72
CA PRO A 19 -6.42 -9.05 3.43
C PRO A 19 -5.76 -10.24 2.71
N THR A 20 -6.57 -11.01 1.99
CA THR A 20 -6.04 -11.95 1.00
C THR A 20 -5.25 -11.18 -0.08
N TRP A 21 -4.41 -11.90 -0.83
CA TRP A 21 -3.66 -11.26 -1.92
C TRP A 21 -4.58 -10.61 -2.96
N GLU A 22 -5.69 -11.25 -3.32
CA GLU A 22 -6.66 -10.71 -4.27
C GLU A 22 -7.33 -9.44 -3.74
N GLU A 23 -7.70 -9.42 -2.45
CA GLU A 23 -8.29 -8.25 -1.80
C GLU A 23 -7.27 -7.10 -1.69
N GLY A 24 -6.04 -7.40 -1.29
CA GLY A 24 -4.95 -6.41 -1.24
C GLY A 24 -4.69 -5.79 -2.62
N ARG A 25 -4.69 -6.63 -3.67
CA ARG A 25 -4.56 -6.17 -5.04
C ARG A 25 -5.73 -5.29 -5.48
N ALA A 26 -6.96 -5.68 -5.14
CA ALA A 26 -8.17 -4.91 -5.47
C ALA A 26 -8.20 -3.55 -4.74
N MET A 27 -7.80 -3.52 -3.46
CA MET A 27 -7.67 -2.29 -2.68
C MET A 27 -6.65 -1.34 -3.31
N PHE A 28 -5.49 -1.86 -3.71
CA PHE A 28 -4.46 -1.09 -4.40
C PHE A 28 -4.97 -0.50 -5.72
N ASP A 29 -5.57 -1.32 -6.58
CA ASP A 29 -6.10 -0.88 -7.87
C ASP A 29 -7.18 0.19 -7.71
N ALA A 30 -8.06 0.06 -6.71
CA ALA A 30 -9.09 1.05 -6.41
C ALA A 30 -8.47 2.40 -5.99
N GLU A 31 -7.41 2.38 -5.19
CA GLU A 31 -6.77 3.60 -4.70
C GLU A 31 -5.97 4.31 -5.81
N VAL A 32 -5.27 3.55 -6.65
CA VAL A 32 -4.60 4.10 -7.85
C VAL A 32 -5.62 4.76 -8.77
N GLN A 33 -6.75 4.09 -9.00
CA GLN A 33 -7.83 4.64 -9.82
C GLN A 33 -8.40 5.91 -9.21
N ARG A 34 -8.56 5.97 -7.87
CA ARG A 34 -9.07 7.15 -7.16
C ARG A 34 -8.12 8.35 -7.24
N LEU A 35 -6.81 8.12 -7.09
CA LEU A 35 -5.80 9.18 -6.98
C LEU A 35 -5.29 9.68 -8.34
N LEU A 36 -5.17 8.77 -9.31
CA LEU A 36 -4.50 9.03 -10.59
C LEU A 36 -5.36 8.72 -11.82
N GLY A 37 -6.50 8.04 -11.65
CA GLY A 37 -7.41 7.71 -12.75
C GLY A 37 -6.90 6.64 -13.72
N ILE A 38 -5.89 5.86 -13.31
CA ILE A 38 -5.29 4.75 -14.09
C ILE A 38 -5.43 3.43 -13.32
N SER A 39 -5.25 2.30 -14.03
CA SER A 39 -5.20 0.99 -13.38
C SER A 39 -3.99 0.83 -12.47
N GLY A 40 -4.07 -0.03 -11.46
CA GLY A 40 -2.93 -0.31 -10.58
C GLY A 40 -1.76 -0.94 -11.34
N GLN A 41 -2.03 -1.82 -12.31
CA GLN A 41 -0.98 -2.38 -13.17
C GLN A 41 -0.24 -1.29 -13.95
N GLU A 42 -0.96 -0.33 -14.53
CA GLU A 42 -0.32 0.76 -15.27
C GLU A 42 0.53 1.67 -14.36
N PHE A 43 0.06 1.96 -13.14
CA PHE A 43 0.88 2.67 -12.16
C PHE A 43 2.16 1.90 -11.85
N LEU A 44 2.06 0.59 -11.62
CA LEU A 44 3.20 -0.25 -11.29
C LEU A 44 4.22 -0.30 -12.43
N ASP A 45 3.76 -0.38 -13.69
CA ASP A 45 4.65 -0.34 -14.87
C ASP A 45 5.37 1.01 -14.98
N ARG A 46 4.66 2.12 -14.75
CA ARG A 46 5.25 3.48 -14.73
C ARG A 46 6.23 3.66 -13.57
N PHE A 47 5.92 3.10 -12.41
CA PHE A 47 6.77 3.11 -11.23
C PHE A 47 8.07 2.34 -11.47
N ASP A 48 7.98 1.14 -12.03
CA ASP A 48 9.15 0.32 -12.38
C ASP A 48 10.02 0.99 -13.46
N ALA A 49 9.41 1.74 -14.38
CA ALA A 49 10.12 2.58 -15.35
C ALA A 49 10.76 3.84 -14.74
N GLY A 50 10.48 4.15 -13.47
CA GLY A 50 11.01 5.32 -12.76
C GLY A 50 10.30 6.63 -13.10
N ALA A 51 9.06 6.58 -13.60
CA ALA A 51 8.32 7.75 -14.09
C ALA A 51 8.01 8.81 -13.02
N TYR A 52 8.10 8.46 -11.74
CA TYR A 52 7.76 9.32 -10.62
C TYR A 52 8.98 9.81 -9.81
N ARG A 53 10.19 9.62 -10.32
CA ARG A 53 11.41 10.13 -9.67
C ARG A 53 11.42 11.65 -9.71
N GLY A 54 11.70 12.31 -8.59
CA GLY A 54 11.80 13.76 -8.53
C GLY A 54 10.45 14.49 -8.43
N THR A 55 9.34 13.77 -8.28
CA THR A 55 8.03 14.39 -8.01
C THR A 55 7.75 14.48 -6.51
N GLU A 56 8.70 14.19 -5.61
CA GLU A 56 8.43 13.94 -4.20
C GLU A 56 7.91 15.17 -3.41
N GLU A 57 8.16 16.39 -3.90
CA GLU A 57 7.90 17.64 -3.15
C GLU A 57 6.57 18.33 -3.48
N ASP A 58 5.82 17.87 -4.48
CA ASP A 58 4.55 18.49 -4.89
C ASP A 58 3.30 17.70 -4.45
N GLN A 59 2.11 18.25 -4.74
CA GLN A 59 0.84 17.60 -4.40
C GLN A 59 0.64 16.25 -5.12
N VAL A 60 1.28 16.06 -6.28
CA VAL A 60 1.28 14.78 -7.00
C VAL A 60 2.20 13.81 -6.26
N GLY A 61 3.38 14.26 -5.81
CA GLY A 61 4.31 13.52 -4.97
C GLY A 61 3.69 12.90 -3.74
N GLN A 62 2.84 13.64 -3.04
CA GLN A 62 2.14 13.12 -1.86
C GLN A 62 1.26 11.91 -2.21
N ARG A 63 0.49 11.99 -3.30
CA ARG A 63 -0.35 10.88 -3.79
C ARG A 63 0.49 9.70 -4.25
N ILE A 64 1.63 9.95 -4.90
CA ILE A 64 2.55 8.89 -5.30
C ILE A 64 3.12 8.19 -4.05
N ASN A 65 3.52 8.95 -3.03
CA ASN A 65 4.04 8.40 -1.78
C ASN A 65 2.99 7.54 -1.06
N GLU A 66 1.72 7.98 -1.03
CA GLU A 66 0.60 7.18 -0.54
C GLU A 66 0.50 5.83 -1.28
N LEU A 67 0.55 5.86 -2.61
CA LEU A 67 0.47 4.65 -3.43
C LEU A 67 1.69 3.73 -3.27
N ILE A 68 2.90 4.29 -3.08
CA ILE A 68 4.12 3.51 -2.85
C ILE A 68 3.99 2.67 -1.57
N MET A 69 3.40 3.23 -0.51
CA MET A 69 3.15 2.49 0.74
C MET A 69 2.19 1.32 0.56
N LEU A 70 1.35 1.34 -0.48
CA LEU A 70 0.40 0.28 -0.78
C LEU A 70 0.93 -0.78 -1.75
N ILE A 71 2.11 -0.59 -2.36
CA ILE A 71 2.72 -1.57 -3.27
C ILE A 71 2.82 -2.98 -2.67
N PRO A 72 3.17 -3.18 -1.37
CA PRO A 72 3.23 -4.52 -0.78
C PRO A 72 1.92 -5.32 -0.85
N PHE A 73 0.76 -4.65 -0.88
CA PHE A 73 -0.54 -5.33 -1.03
C PHE A 73 -0.78 -5.83 -2.45
N ALA A 74 -0.20 -5.17 -3.46
CA ALA A 74 -0.29 -5.59 -4.86
C ALA A 74 0.85 -6.55 -5.28
N ARG A 75 2.00 -6.45 -4.61
CA ARG A 75 3.24 -7.18 -4.88
C ARG A 75 3.89 -7.61 -3.56
N PRO A 76 3.34 -8.61 -2.85
CA PRO A 76 3.88 -9.01 -1.58
C PRO A 76 5.32 -9.53 -1.74
N THR A 77 6.20 -9.05 -0.86
CA THR A 77 7.51 -9.64 -0.67
C THR A 77 7.54 -10.44 0.60
N PHE A 78 7.85 -11.73 0.51
CA PHE A 78 8.02 -12.61 1.66
C PHE A 78 9.49 -12.97 1.85
N ILE A 79 9.85 -13.35 3.07
CA ILE A 79 11.17 -13.88 3.39
C ILE A 79 11.10 -15.40 3.20
N ASP A 80 11.94 -15.96 2.34
CA ASP A 80 12.04 -17.41 2.16
C ASP A 80 12.77 -18.08 3.34
N ASP A 81 12.77 -19.42 3.37
CA ASP A 81 13.43 -20.22 4.43
C ASP A 81 14.95 -19.95 4.54
N GLU A 82 15.54 -19.29 3.53
CA GLU A 82 16.95 -18.93 3.47
C GLU A 82 17.20 -17.46 3.86
N GLY A 83 16.16 -16.76 4.34
CA GLY A 83 16.24 -15.36 4.79
C GLY A 83 16.25 -14.32 3.66
N ARG A 84 15.86 -14.69 2.43
CA ARG A 84 15.89 -13.80 1.26
C ARG A 84 14.50 -13.25 0.95
N TYR A 85 14.43 -11.97 0.60
CA TYR A 85 13.19 -11.36 0.09
C TYR A 85 12.87 -11.90 -1.30
N ARG A 86 11.69 -12.52 -1.45
CA ARG A 86 11.13 -12.96 -2.72
C ARG A 86 9.83 -12.26 -3.00
N ARG A 87 9.56 -11.97 -4.27
CA ARG A 87 8.25 -11.50 -4.72
C ARG A 87 7.33 -12.71 -4.86
N ALA A 88 6.08 -12.57 -4.41
CA ALA A 88 5.01 -13.45 -4.83
C ALA A 88 4.73 -13.19 -6.32
N ASP A 89 4.92 -14.22 -7.13
CA ASP A 89 4.66 -14.27 -8.57
C ASP A 89 3.18 -14.50 -8.90
#